data_AF-A0A845YGD4-F1
#
_entry.id   AF-A0A845YGD4-F1
#
_cell.length_a   1.000
_cell.length_b   1.000
_cell.length_c   1.000
_cell.angle_alpha   90.00
_cell.angle_beta   90.00
_cell.angle_gamma   90.00
#
_symmetry.space_group_name_H-M   'P 1'
#
loop_
_entity.id
_entity.type
_entity.pdbx_description
1 polymer ?
#
loop_
_entity_poly.entity_id
_entity_poly.type
_entity_poly.pdbx_seq_one_letter_code
_entity_poly.pdbx_strand_id
1 'polypeptide(L)' 'MSVVSQVILNADDELRYPTSGELKGIQDFLKTGPQRLGIAQTLAESEKKIVDQASKALWRRRPDFIAPG' A
#
# COMPACT_ATOMS: atom_id res chain seq x y z
N MET A 1 0.41 7.97 3.94
CA MET A 1 1.32 8.12 5.11
C MET A 1 2.27 6.94 5.17
N SER A 2 3.56 7.20 5.40
CA SER A 2 4.58 6.17 5.65
C SER A 2 4.78 6.00 7.16
N VAL A 3 5.18 4.80 7.60
CA VAL A 3 5.58 4.53 9.00
C VAL A 3 6.67 5.50 9.46
N VAL A 4 7.63 5.81 8.57
CA VAL A 4 8.73 6.74 8.88
C VAL A 4 8.21 8.16 9.08
N SER A 5 7.33 8.63 8.19
CA SER A 5 6.74 9.98 8.30
C SER A 5 5.92 10.13 9.58
N GLN A 6 5.17 9.10 9.97
CA GLN A 6 4.38 9.14 11.20
C GLN A 6 5.27 9.29 12.44
N VAL A 7 6.37 8.54 12.52
CA VAL A 7 7.30 8.62 13.65
C VAL A 7 7.96 10.00 13.72
N ILE A 8 8.36 10.57 12.59
CA ILE A 8 9.01 11.88 12.56
C ILE A 8 8.03 12.97 13.01
N LEU A 9 6.80 12.96 12.48
CA LEU A 9 5.78 13.96 12.84
C LEU A 9 5.41 13.87 14.32
N ASN A 10 5.24 12.66 14.87
CA ASN A 10 4.95 12.50 16.29
C ASN A 10 6.10 13.00 17.19
N ALA A 11 7.34 12.74 16.79
CA ALA A 11 8.51 13.21 17.55
C ALA A 11 8.66 14.74 17.49
N ASP A 12 8.35 15.34 16.34
CA ASP A 12 8.33 16.79 16.13
C ASP A 12 7.22 17.47 16.95
N ASP A 13 6.01 16.92 16.94
CA ASP A 13 4.87 17.38 17.74
C ASP A 13 5.18 17.34 19.25
N GLU A 14 5.98 16.37 19.70
CA GLU A 14 6.42 16.20 21.08
C GLU A 14 7.76 16.90 21.40
N LEU A 15 8.32 17.66 20.44
CA LEU A 15 9.60 18.38 20.57
C LEU A 15 10.76 17.51 21.10
N ARG A 16 10.82 16.26 20.64
CA ARG A 16 11.83 15.28 21.08
C ARG A 16 12.42 14.50 19.91
N TYR A 17 13.48 13.76 20.19
CA TYR A 17 13.94 12.74 19.24
C TYR A 17 13.03 11.51 19.26
N PRO A 18 13.03 10.71 18.17
CA PRO A 18 12.39 9.40 18.17
C PRO A 18 12.92 8.52 19.31
N THR A 19 12.01 7.85 20.00
CA THR A 19 12.35 6.89 21.04
C THR A 19 13.01 5.63 20.45
N SER A 20 13.70 4.86 21.28
CA SER A 20 14.28 3.58 20.88
C SER A 20 13.23 2.59 20.33
N GLY A 21 12.00 2.63 20.87
CA GLY A 21 10.87 1.83 20.39
C GLY A 21 10.42 2.24 18.99
N GLU A 22 10.29 3.53 18.72
CA GLU A 22 9.94 4.07 17.40
C GLU A 22 11.03 3.77 16.35
N LEU A 23 12.30 3.92 16.73
CA LEU A 23 13.44 3.57 15.86
C LEU A 23 13.45 2.06 15.52
N LYS A 24 13.13 1.21 16.50
CA LYS A 24 12.97 -0.23 16.26
C LYS A 24 11.82 -0.52 15.29
N GLY A 25 10.69 0.18 15.44
CA GLY A 25 9.57 0.10 14.51
C GLY A 25 9.96 0.47 13.07
N ILE A 26 10.75 1.53 12.89
CA ILE A 26 11.31 1.90 11.58
C ILE A 26 12.23 0.78 11.05
N GLN A 27 13.11 0.24 11.90
CA GLN A 27 14.03 -0.82 11.50
C GLN A 27 13.29 -2.07 11.02
N ASP A 28 12.26 -2.50 11.76
CA ASP A 28 11.45 -3.68 11.42
C ASP A 28 10.60 -3.45 10.17
N PHE A 29 10.10 -2.23 9.97
CA PHE A 29 9.47 -1.83 8.71
C PHE A 29 10.45 -1.94 7.53
N LEU A 30 11.68 -1.44 7.66
CA LEU A 30 12.67 -1.48 6.58
C LEU A 30 13.10 -2.92 6.24
N LYS A 31 13.23 -3.81 7.23
CA LYS A 31 13.55 -5.24 7.01
C LYS A 31 12.56 -5.95 6.09
N THR A 32 11.29 -5.57 6.16
CA THR A 32 10.21 -6.17 5.34
C THR A 32 10.01 -5.46 3.99
N GLY A 33 10.86 -4.47 3.68
CA GLY A 33 10.84 -3.71 2.42
C GLY A 33 10.99 -4.57 1.16
N PRO A 34 11.98 -5.48 1.07
CA PRO A 34 12.18 -6.33 -0.12
C PRO A 34 10.95 -7.17 -0.48
N GLN A 35 10.25 -7.72 0.53
CA GLN A 35 9.03 -8.48 0.31
C GLN A 35 7.92 -7.60 -0.30
N ARG A 36 7.71 -6.39 0.24
CA ARG A 36 6.71 -5.45 -0.29
C ARG A 36 7.06 -4.97 -1.69
N LEU A 37 8.34 -4.73 -1.98
CA LEU A 37 8.80 -4.39 -3.32
C LEU A 37 8.55 -5.52 -4.32
N GLY A 38 8.83 -6.77 -3.94
CA GLY A 38 8.52 -7.93 -4.78
C GLY A 38 7.02 -8.01 -5.12
N ILE A 39 6.14 -7.84 -4.12
CA ILE A 39 4.69 -7.80 -4.33
C ILE A 39 4.31 -6.66 -5.28
N ALA A 40 4.81 -5.44 -5.04
CA ALA A 40 4.50 -4.28 -5.86
C ALA A 40 4.96 -4.48 -7.31
N GLN A 41 6.14 -5.07 -7.52
CA GLN A 41 6.65 -5.39 -8.85
C GLN A 41 5.76 -6.41 -9.56
N THR A 42 5.41 -7.52 -8.92
CA THR A 42 4.51 -8.53 -9.50
C THR A 42 3.15 -7.93 -9.87
N LEU A 43 2.61 -7.06 -9.03
CA LEU A 43 1.35 -6.37 -9.31
C LEU A 43 1.47 -5.42 -10.50
N ALA A 44 2.55 -4.64 -10.59
CA ALA A 44 2.80 -3.72 -11.68
C ALA A 44 2.95 -4.46 -13.03
N GLU A 45 3.71 -5.57 -13.04
CA GLU A 45 3.88 -6.40 -14.24
C GLU A 45 2.56 -7.05 -14.71
N SER A 46 1.65 -7.33 -13.76
CA SER A 46 0.39 -8.02 -14.02
C SER A 46 -0.82 -7.09 -14.14
N GLU A 47 -0.63 -5.76 -14.13
CA GLU A 47 -1.70 -4.76 -13.98
C GLU A 47 -2.85 -4.98 -14.97
N LYS A 48 -2.55 -5.02 -16.27
CA LYS A 48 -3.57 -5.18 -17.33
C LYS A 48 -4.39 -6.44 -17.15
N LYS A 49 -3.73 -7.57 -16.84
CA LYS A 49 -4.40 -8.85 -16.62
C LYS A 49 -5.34 -8.79 -15.42
N ILE A 50 -4.89 -8.17 -14.32
CA ILE A 50 -5.68 -8.01 -13.10
C ILE A 50 -6.91 -7.14 -13.37
N VAL A 51 -6.73 -5.98 -14.01
CA VAL A 51 -7.81 -5.03 -14.32
C VAL A 51 -8.82 -5.64 -15.29
N ASP A 52 -8.38 -6.34 -16.34
CA ASP A 52 -9.29 -6.99 -17.30
C ASP A 52 -10.14 -8.07 -16.63
N GLN A 53 -9.54 -8.91 -15.78
CA GLN A 53 -10.25 -9.96 -15.06
C GLN A 53 -11.23 -9.37 -14.03
N ALA A 54 -10.80 -8.38 -13.26
CA ALA A 54 -11.66 -7.69 -12.29
C ALA A 54 -12.84 -6.99 -12.98
N SER A 55 -12.60 -6.33 -14.11
CA SER A 55 -13.65 -5.65 -14.88
C SER A 55 -14.70 -6.64 -15.41
N LYS A 56 -14.28 -7.77 -15.97
CA LYS A 56 -15.21 -8.83 -16.41
C LYS A 56 -16.05 -9.37 -15.24
N ALA A 57 -15.43 -9.57 -14.09
CA ALA A 57 -16.14 -10.01 -12.89
C ALA A 57 -17.15 -8.95 -12.40
N LEU A 58 -16.78 -7.66 -12.48
CA LEU A 58 -17.65 -6.54 -12.14
C LEU A 58 -18.88 -6.51 -13.05
N TRP A 59 -18.72 -6.56 -14.37
CA TRP A 59 -19.84 -6.51 -15.32
C TRP A 59 -20.76 -7.71 -15.21
N ARG A 60 -20.22 -8.90 -14.91
CA ARG A 60 -21.04 -10.08 -14.64
C ARG A 60 -21.90 -9.90 -13.37
N ARG A 61 -21.39 -9.19 -12.36
CA ARG A 61 -22.12 -8.91 -11.11
C ARG A 61 -23.06 -7.72 -11.24
N ARG A 62 -22.69 -6.73 -12.04
CA ARG A 62 -23.37 -5.45 -12.26
C ARG A 62 -23.52 -5.18 -13.77
N PRO A 63 -24.40 -5.95 -14.45
CA PRO A 63 -24.66 -5.75 -15.88
C PRO A 63 -25.36 -4.41 -16.16
N ASP A 64 -26.01 -3.82 -15.16
CA ASP A 64 -26.65 -2.51 -15.20
C ASP A 64 -25.68 -1.37 -15.53
N PHE A 65 -24.39 -1.51 -15.23
CA PHE A 65 -23.38 -0.48 -15.55
C PHE A 65 -22.95 -0.46 -17.02
N ILE A 66 -23.30 -1.48 -17.81
CA ILE A 66 -22.92 -1.58 -19.23
C ILE A 66 -24.12 -1.65 -20.18
N ALA A 67 -25.34 -1.70 -19.63
CA ALA A 67 -26.55 -1.72 -20.45
C ALA A 67 -26.72 -0.35 -21.14
N PRO A 68 -27.02 -0.30 -22.45
CA PRO A 68 -27.57 0.91 -23.05
C PRO A 68 -28.91 1.20 -22.36
N GLY A 69 -29.07 2.44 -21.89
CA GLY A 69 -30.10 2.88 -20.93
C GLY A 69 -31.49 2.29 -21.12
#